data_AF-G9L0D5-F1
#
_entry.id   AF-G9L0D5-F1
#
_cell.length_a   1.000
_cell.length_b   1.000
_cell.length_c   1.000
_cell.angle_alpha   90.00
_cell.angle_beta   90.00
_cell.angle_gamma   90.00
#
_symmetry.space_group_name_H-M   'P 1'
#
loop_
_entity.id
_entity.type
_entity.pdbx_description
1 polymer ?
#
loop_
_entity_poly.entity_id
_entity_poly.type
_entity_poly.pdbx_seq_one_letter_code
_entity_poly.pdbx_strand_id
1 'polypeptide(L)'
;MVSVLLSLSLSRLGLWAAGLILILGFLKLIRLLLRRQMLARAMDSFPGPPTHWLFGHAQEIQQTGSLDKVVSWAHQFPYAHPLWLGQFLGFLNIYEPDYAKAVYSRGDPKAPDVYDFFLQWIGKGLLVLQGPKWYQHRKLLTPGFHYDVLKPYVAVFADSTQTMLDKWEEKAREDKSFDIFSDVGHMALISLMKCTFGKGDSGLGHRDSSYYSAVSDLTLLMQQRIESFQYHNDFIYWLTPHGRRFLRACQTAHDHTDQVIRERKAALKDEKEQEKIQSRRHLDFLDILLGARDENGIKLSDADLRAEVDTFMFEGHDTTTSGICWFLYCMALYPEHQHRCREEVCEILGNRDSLQ
;
A
#
# COMPACT_ATOMS: atom_id res chain seq x y z
N MET A 1 -7.46 16.89 62.64
CA MET A 1 -6.77 17.82 61.73
C MET A 1 -6.46 17.13 60.40
N VAL A 2 -7.48 16.60 59.70
CA VAL A 2 -7.35 15.91 58.41
C VAL A 2 -8.68 16.05 57.66
N SER A 3 -8.94 17.18 56.97
CA SER A 3 -10.09 17.27 56.05
C SER A 3 -10.12 18.50 55.12
N VAL A 4 -9.00 19.16 54.79
CA VAL A 4 -9.06 20.44 54.03
C VAL A 4 -8.26 20.49 52.72
N LEU A 5 -7.54 19.45 52.31
CA LEU A 5 -6.62 19.56 51.16
C LEU A 5 -7.07 18.96 49.82
N LEU A 6 -8.28 18.41 49.71
CA LEU A 6 -8.76 17.82 48.44
C LEU A 6 -10.21 18.20 48.13
N SER A 7 -10.43 19.49 47.84
CA SER A 7 -11.56 19.91 46.99
C SER A 7 -11.02 20.73 45.81
N LEU A 8 -10.36 20.06 44.88
CA LEU A 8 -10.15 20.65 43.56
C LEU A 8 -11.54 20.82 42.92
N SER A 9 -12.06 22.04 42.92
CA SER A 9 -13.29 22.34 42.19
C SER A 9 -13.10 21.96 40.71
N LEU A 10 -14.12 21.35 40.10
CA LEU A 10 -14.09 21.01 38.66
C LEU A 10 -13.65 22.20 37.79
N SER A 11 -13.98 23.43 38.21
CA SER A 11 -13.57 24.67 37.54
C SER A 11 -12.05 24.90 37.55
N ARG A 12 -11.35 24.59 38.64
CA ARG A 12 -9.88 24.71 38.71
C ARG A 12 -9.21 23.65 37.83
N LEU A 13 -9.71 22.41 37.86
CA LEU A 13 -9.26 21.33 36.98
C LEU A 13 -9.42 21.70 35.49
N GLY A 14 -10.56 22.29 35.11
CA GLY A 14 -10.81 22.75 33.74
C GLY A 14 -9.84 23.85 33.28
N LEU A 15 -9.52 24.81 34.16
CA LEU A 15 -8.54 25.87 33.87
C LEU A 15 -7.12 25.31 33.71
N TRP A 16 -6.69 24.38 34.57
CA TRP A 16 -5.40 23.70 34.44
C TRP A 16 -5.32 22.90 33.14
N ALA A 17 -6.39 22.18 32.78
CA ALA A 17 -6.46 21.44 31.53
C ALA A 17 -6.38 22.37 30.31
N ALA A 18 -7.13 23.46 30.30
CA ALA A 18 -7.08 24.46 29.23
C ALA A 18 -5.68 25.09 29.10
N GLY A 19 -5.06 25.46 30.21
CA GLY A 19 -3.69 25.98 30.25
C GLY A 19 -2.68 24.97 29.68
N LEU A 20 -2.77 23.71 30.08
CA LEU A 20 -1.91 22.64 29.56
C LEU A 20 -2.11 22.43 28.05
N ILE A 21 -3.36 22.42 27.57
CA ILE A 21 -3.68 22.29 26.13
C ILE A 21 -3.08 23.45 25.33
N LEU A 22 -3.19 24.69 25.82
CA LEU A 22 -2.61 25.87 25.17
C LEU A 22 -1.08 25.78 25.11
N ILE A 23 -0.43 25.37 26.21
CA ILE A 23 1.04 25.19 26.25
C ILE A 23 1.48 24.11 25.26
N LEU A 24 0.81 22.96 25.25
CA LEU A 24 1.13 21.86 24.33
C LEU A 24 0.90 22.27 22.87
N GLY A 25 -0.19 22.98 22.59
CA GLY A 25 -0.49 23.54 21.27
C GLY A 25 0.58 24.53 20.80
N PHE A 26 1.00 25.44 21.68
CA PHE A 26 2.05 26.41 21.39
C PHE A 26 3.41 25.75 21.13
N LEU A 27 3.80 24.77 21.96
CA LEU A 27 5.03 23.99 21.75
C LEU A 27 5.00 23.21 20.43
N LYS A 28 3.85 22.63 20.07
CA LYS A 28 3.68 21.94 18.79
C LYS A 28 3.79 22.92 17.61
N LEU A 29 3.19 24.11 17.71
CA LEU A 29 3.29 25.16 16.70
C LEU A 29 4.74 25.62 16.50
N ILE A 30 5.48 25.86 17.59
CA ILE A 30 6.92 26.21 17.50
C ILE A 30 7.69 25.12 16.77
N ARG A 31 7.49 23.84 17.11
CA ARG A 31 8.17 22.73 16.42
C ARG A 31 7.84 22.69 14.93
N LEU A 32 6.58 22.90 14.56
CA LEU A 32 6.15 22.94 13.16
C LEU A 32 6.79 24.12 12.41
N LEU A 33 6.85 25.31 13.01
CA LEU A 33 7.47 26.49 12.41
C LEU A 33 8.99 26.33 12.25
N LEU A 34 9.68 25.79 13.26
CA LEU A 34 11.11 25.50 13.18
C LEU A 34 11.42 24.46 12.10
N ARG A 35 10.62 23.38 12.04
CA ARG A 35 10.75 22.35 11.00
C ARG A 35 10.50 22.94 9.61
N ARG A 36 9.45 23.74 9.44
CA ARG A 36 9.15 24.45 8.19
C ARG A 36 10.32 25.32 7.75
N GLN A 37 10.89 26.13 8.66
CA GLN A 37 12.04 26.98 8.35
C GLN A 37 13.26 26.17 7.95
N MET A 38 13.54 25.06 8.64
CA MET A 38 14.64 24.16 8.31
C MET A 38 14.47 23.54 6.92
N LEU A 39 13.28 23.01 6.60
CA LEU A 39 12.98 22.42 5.29
C LEU A 39 13.02 23.46 4.17
N ALA A 40 12.43 24.64 4.40
CA ALA A 40 12.47 25.73 3.42
C ALA A 40 13.91 26.14 3.10
N ARG A 41 14.74 26.38 4.13
CA ARG A 41 16.16 26.71 3.96
C ARG A 41 16.95 25.64 3.22
N ALA A 42 16.68 24.36 3.53
CA ALA A 42 17.33 23.25 2.84
C ALA A 42 16.96 23.19 1.34
N MET A 43 15.84 23.81 0.95
CA MET A 43 15.37 23.88 -0.43
C MET A 43 15.58 25.26 -1.09
N ASP A 44 16.26 26.22 -0.45
CA ASP A 44 16.46 27.58 -0.98
C ASP A 44 17.17 27.59 -2.34
N SER A 45 18.04 26.61 -2.59
CA SER A 45 18.74 26.43 -3.88
C SER A 45 17.85 25.87 -5.01
N PHE A 46 16.61 25.49 -4.71
CA PHE A 46 15.69 24.86 -5.66
C PHE A 46 14.51 25.81 -5.95
N PRO A 47 14.48 26.48 -7.12
CA PRO A 47 13.31 27.23 -7.53
C PRO A 47 12.11 26.30 -7.72
N GLY A 48 10.90 26.82 -7.51
CA GLY A 48 9.68 26.03 -7.66
C GLY A 48 8.44 26.87 -7.93
N PRO A 49 7.29 26.21 -8.12
CA PRO A 49 6.03 26.89 -8.38
C PRO A 49 5.60 27.79 -7.20
N PRO A 50 4.73 28.78 -7.44
CA PRO A 50 4.23 29.65 -6.39
C PRO A 50 3.41 28.85 -5.36
N THR A 51 3.59 29.16 -4.08
CA THR A 51 2.85 28.52 -2.99
C THR A 51 1.66 29.37 -2.55
N HIS A 52 0.50 28.75 -2.35
CA HIS A 52 -0.61 29.38 -1.65
C HIS A 52 -0.28 29.53 -0.15
N TRP A 53 -0.59 30.68 0.45
CA TRP A 53 -0.21 31.04 1.83
C TRP A 53 -0.60 30.02 2.91
N LEU A 54 -1.69 29.26 2.72
CA LEU A 54 -2.13 28.15 3.59
C LEU A 54 -1.90 26.75 3.00
N PHE A 55 -2.39 26.51 1.77
CA PHE A 55 -2.41 25.19 1.14
C PHE A 55 -1.08 24.75 0.50
N GLY A 56 -0.08 25.63 0.38
CA GLY A 56 1.12 25.32 -0.39
C GLY A 56 0.74 25.05 -1.85
N HIS A 57 1.04 23.86 -2.35
CA HIS A 57 0.64 23.36 -3.68
C HIS A 57 -0.57 22.42 -3.63
N ALA A 58 -1.16 22.14 -2.47
CA ALA A 58 -2.21 21.11 -2.33
C ALA A 58 -3.43 21.37 -3.23
N GLN A 59 -3.83 22.63 -3.45
CA GLN A 59 -4.95 22.95 -4.34
C GLN A 59 -4.69 22.61 -5.82
N GLU A 60 -3.45 22.66 -6.27
CA GLU A 60 -3.06 22.24 -7.62
C GLU A 60 -2.96 20.71 -7.70
N ILE A 61 -2.45 20.07 -6.64
CA ILE A 61 -2.32 18.61 -6.58
C ILE A 61 -3.67 17.89 -6.52
N GLN A 62 -4.67 18.48 -5.86
CA GLN A 62 -6.02 17.91 -5.73
C GLN A 62 -6.87 18.05 -7.00
N GLN A 63 -6.40 18.76 -8.03
CA GLN A 63 -7.12 18.89 -9.30
C GLN A 63 -6.96 17.65 -10.17
N THR A 64 -8.01 17.30 -10.91
CA THR A 64 -7.93 16.28 -11.96
C THR A 64 -6.87 16.68 -13.00
N GLY A 65 -5.95 15.76 -13.32
CA GLY A 65 -4.82 16.04 -14.22
C GLY A 65 -3.58 16.63 -13.52
N SER A 66 -3.51 16.57 -12.18
CA SER A 66 -2.36 17.10 -11.43
C SER A 66 -1.03 16.43 -11.76
N LEU A 67 -1.02 15.17 -12.21
CA LEU A 67 0.21 14.52 -12.68
C LEU A 67 0.79 15.23 -13.91
N ASP A 68 -0.04 15.60 -14.90
CA ASP A 68 0.40 16.38 -16.06
C ASP A 68 0.86 17.78 -15.66
N LYS A 69 0.22 18.36 -14.64
CA LYS A 69 0.64 19.63 -14.05
C LYS A 69 2.04 19.52 -13.44
N VAL A 70 2.33 18.45 -12.70
CA VAL A 70 3.67 18.19 -12.14
C VAL A 70 4.69 17.98 -13.26
N VAL A 71 4.35 17.30 -14.36
CA VAL A 71 5.21 17.21 -15.55
C VAL A 71 5.50 18.60 -16.13
N SER A 72 4.51 19.48 -16.21
CA SER A 72 4.73 20.86 -16.67
C SER A 72 5.69 21.64 -15.75
N TRP A 73 5.65 21.41 -14.44
CA TRP A 73 6.62 21.99 -13.51
C TRP A 73 8.01 21.37 -13.68
N ALA A 74 8.12 20.07 -13.96
CA ALA A 74 9.39 19.42 -14.25
C ALA A 74 10.08 19.99 -15.50
N HIS A 75 9.32 20.44 -16.50
CA HIS A 75 9.88 21.18 -17.64
C HIS A 75 10.36 22.60 -17.29
N GLN A 76 9.68 23.26 -16.34
CA GLN A 76 10.02 24.62 -15.91
C GLN A 76 11.21 24.65 -14.94
N PHE A 77 11.33 23.65 -14.08
CA PHE A 77 12.35 23.55 -13.03
C PHE A 77 13.19 22.31 -13.30
N PRO A 78 14.40 22.44 -13.86
CA PRO A 78 15.24 21.27 -14.12
C PRO A 78 15.59 20.51 -12.84
N TYR A 79 15.77 19.19 -12.96
CA TYR A 79 16.18 18.25 -11.91
C TYR A 79 15.18 18.01 -10.77
N ALA A 80 14.79 19.07 -10.07
CA ALA A 80 13.94 19.00 -8.89
C ALA A 80 13.26 20.34 -8.57
N HIS A 81 12.13 20.29 -7.87
CA HIS A 81 11.46 21.47 -7.34
C HIS A 81 10.84 21.20 -5.95
N PRO A 82 10.71 22.22 -5.07
CA PRO A 82 9.99 22.06 -3.81
C PRO A 82 8.50 21.78 -4.05
N LEU A 83 7.92 20.91 -3.23
CA LEU A 83 6.51 20.56 -3.21
C LEU A 83 5.98 20.65 -1.78
N TRP A 84 5.01 21.54 -1.54
CA TRP A 84 4.43 21.77 -0.22
C TRP A 84 2.97 21.29 -0.16
N LEU A 85 2.65 20.38 0.76
CA LEU A 85 1.28 19.95 1.04
C LEU A 85 0.81 20.65 2.32
N GLY A 86 0.11 21.77 2.15
CA GLY A 86 0.01 22.77 3.22
C GLY A 86 1.34 23.47 3.47
N GLN A 87 1.42 24.31 4.49
CA GLN A 87 2.65 25.08 4.80
C GLN A 87 3.68 24.33 5.66
N PHE A 88 3.40 23.12 6.14
CA PHE A 88 4.23 22.45 7.15
C PHE A 88 4.86 21.13 6.68
N LEU A 89 4.38 20.58 5.57
CA LEU A 89 4.94 19.39 4.96
C LEU A 89 5.54 19.74 3.60
N GLY A 90 6.88 19.74 3.54
CA GLY A 90 7.65 20.08 2.36
C GLY A 90 8.50 18.90 1.89
N PHE A 91 8.46 18.64 0.59
CA PHE A 91 9.28 17.66 -0.10
C PHE A 91 10.10 18.34 -1.20
N LEU A 92 11.27 17.77 -1.52
CA LEU A 92 11.93 18.05 -2.78
C LEU A 92 11.46 17.00 -3.79
N ASN A 93 10.64 17.41 -4.75
CA ASN A 93 10.18 16.53 -5.81
C ASN A 93 11.31 16.35 -6.83
N ILE A 94 11.79 15.12 -7.02
CA ILE A 94 12.89 14.79 -7.93
C ILE A 94 12.38 13.91 -9.08
N TYR A 95 12.83 14.19 -10.30
CA TYR A 95 12.33 13.53 -11.52
C TYR A 95 13.39 13.38 -12.60
N GLU A 96 14.67 13.49 -12.23
CA GLU A 96 15.81 13.30 -13.11
C GLU A 96 16.65 12.08 -12.65
N PRO A 97 17.17 11.25 -13.59
CA PRO A 97 17.88 10.02 -13.27
C PRO A 97 19.05 10.11 -12.27
N ASP A 98 19.92 11.12 -12.39
CA ASP A 98 21.06 11.27 -11.47
C ASP A 98 20.60 11.66 -10.07
N TYR A 99 19.58 12.51 -9.96
CA TYR A 99 18.95 12.84 -8.67
C TYR A 99 18.25 11.65 -8.04
N ALA A 100 17.49 10.90 -8.84
CA ALA A 100 16.82 9.67 -8.40
C ALA A 100 17.86 8.66 -7.89
N LYS A 101 18.95 8.43 -8.64
CA LYS A 101 20.05 7.55 -8.23
C LYS A 101 20.68 8.01 -6.92
N ALA A 102 20.99 9.30 -6.77
CA ALA A 102 21.63 9.84 -5.58
C ALA A 102 20.85 9.58 -4.28
N VAL A 103 19.51 9.48 -4.35
CA VAL A 103 18.66 9.22 -3.19
C VAL A 103 18.27 7.74 -3.11
N TYR A 104 17.65 7.18 -4.15
CA TYR A 104 17.03 5.86 -4.10
C TYR A 104 18.04 4.71 -4.06
N SER A 105 19.34 4.93 -4.32
CA SER A 105 20.36 3.89 -4.20
C SER A 105 20.93 3.72 -2.78
N ARG A 106 20.61 4.61 -1.84
CA ARG A 106 21.27 4.65 -0.51
C ARG A 106 20.53 3.88 0.58
N GLY A 107 19.25 3.56 0.36
CA GLY A 107 18.42 2.89 1.37
C GLY A 107 18.04 3.79 2.54
N ASP A 108 17.91 5.11 2.32
CA ASP A 108 17.37 6.02 3.33
C ASP A 108 15.96 5.59 3.79
N PRO A 109 15.58 5.91 5.03
CA PRO A 109 14.25 5.62 5.54
C PRO A 109 13.13 6.24 4.70
N LYS A 110 11.98 5.58 4.67
CA LYS A 110 10.76 6.14 4.08
C LYS A 110 10.34 7.39 4.84
N ALA A 111 9.73 8.36 4.15
CA ALA A 111 9.27 9.61 4.76
C ALA A 111 8.13 9.33 5.77
N PRO A 112 8.36 9.49 7.10
CA PRO A 112 7.37 9.10 8.10
C PRO A 112 6.07 9.90 7.98
N ASP A 113 6.14 11.17 7.56
CA ASP A 113 4.97 12.03 7.37
C ASP A 113 3.98 11.53 6.31
N VAL A 114 4.37 10.55 5.48
CA VAL A 114 3.50 9.88 4.50
C VAL A 114 3.27 8.44 4.92
N TYR A 115 4.35 7.72 5.23
CA TYR A 115 4.28 6.28 5.49
C TYR A 115 3.67 5.94 6.85
N ASP A 116 3.62 6.86 7.81
CA ASP A 116 2.93 6.63 9.10
C ASP A 116 1.41 6.47 8.90
N PHE A 117 0.84 6.98 7.81
CA PHE A 117 -0.58 6.80 7.51
C PHE A 117 -0.94 5.35 7.20
N PHE A 118 0.03 4.52 6.80
CA PHE A 118 -0.15 3.08 6.60
C PHE A 118 -0.29 2.30 7.92
N LEU A 119 0.14 2.85 9.06
CA LEU A 119 0.32 2.07 10.30
C LEU A 119 -0.97 1.43 10.82
N GLN A 120 -2.12 2.09 10.65
CA GLN A 120 -3.41 1.51 11.07
C GLN A 120 -3.95 0.49 10.07
N TRP A 121 -3.44 0.47 8.84
CA TRP A 121 -3.84 -0.47 7.80
C TRP A 121 -2.87 -1.65 7.72
N ILE A 122 -1.67 -1.46 7.16
CA ILE A 122 -0.70 -2.54 6.92
C ILE A 122 0.37 -2.65 8.01
N GLY A 123 0.32 -1.77 9.01
CA GLY A 123 1.25 -1.82 10.14
C GLY A 123 2.70 -1.53 9.74
N LYS A 124 3.64 -2.17 10.44
CA LYS A 124 5.09 -2.09 10.18
C LYS A 124 5.57 -3.36 9.46
N GLY A 125 5.01 -3.62 8.29
CA GLY A 125 5.52 -4.64 7.37
C GLY A 125 6.63 -4.11 6.46
N LEU A 126 7.05 -4.92 5.47
CA LEU A 126 8.24 -4.67 4.65
C LEU A 126 8.25 -3.29 3.97
N LEU A 127 7.08 -2.77 3.57
CA LEU A 127 6.95 -1.45 2.93
C LEU A 127 7.35 -0.29 3.84
N VAL A 128 7.01 -0.39 5.12
CA VAL A 128 7.10 0.69 6.12
C VAL A 128 8.33 0.53 7.01
N LEU A 129 8.82 -0.70 7.21
CA LEU A 129 10.03 -0.95 7.98
C LEU A 129 11.25 -0.22 7.40
N GLN A 130 12.19 0.08 8.30
CA GLN A 130 13.47 0.71 7.98
C GLN A 130 14.61 0.07 8.78
N GLY A 131 15.85 0.27 8.32
CA GLY A 131 17.06 -0.15 9.05
C GLY A 131 17.22 -1.68 9.18
N PRO A 132 17.86 -2.17 10.26
CA PRO A 132 18.17 -3.60 10.41
C PRO A 132 16.96 -4.53 10.42
N LYS A 133 15.83 -4.10 11.01
CA LYS A 133 14.60 -4.91 11.04
C LYS A 133 14.01 -5.11 9.65
N TRP A 134 14.02 -4.06 8.81
CA TRP A 134 13.66 -4.18 7.39
C TRP A 134 14.56 -5.19 6.68
N TYR A 135 15.87 -5.11 6.87
CA TYR A 135 16.82 -6.01 6.21
C TYR A 135 16.59 -7.48 6.61
N GLN A 136 16.31 -7.73 7.89
CA GLN A 136 15.96 -9.04 8.41
C GLN A 136 14.70 -9.61 7.71
N HIS A 137 13.63 -8.82 7.64
CA HIS A 137 12.39 -9.24 6.98
C HIS A 137 12.60 -9.42 5.47
N ARG A 138 13.36 -8.51 4.83
CA ARG A 138 13.72 -8.62 3.41
C ARG A 138 14.47 -9.91 3.12
N LYS A 139 15.47 -10.24 3.94
CA LYS A 139 16.26 -11.48 3.82
C LYS A 139 15.39 -12.72 4.02
N LEU A 140 14.47 -12.68 4.99
CA LEU A 140 13.52 -13.76 5.25
C LEU A 140 12.56 -14.00 4.06
N LEU A 141 12.03 -12.93 3.45
CA LEU A 141 10.96 -13.00 2.47
C LEU A 141 11.43 -13.16 1.03
N THR A 142 12.65 -12.70 0.70
CA THR A 142 13.20 -12.76 -0.67
C THR A 142 13.17 -14.18 -1.28
N PRO A 143 13.46 -15.28 -0.54
CA PRO A 143 13.36 -16.64 -1.08
C PRO A 143 11.97 -17.03 -1.60
N GLY A 144 10.89 -16.44 -1.06
CA GLY A 144 9.51 -16.70 -1.49
C GLY A 144 9.19 -16.17 -2.90
N PHE A 145 10.09 -15.41 -3.50
CA PHE A 145 9.98 -14.88 -4.87
C PHE A 145 11.08 -15.42 -5.79
N HIS A 146 11.76 -16.50 -5.40
CA HIS A 146 12.70 -17.20 -6.27
C HIS A 146 11.95 -17.85 -7.44
N TYR A 147 12.55 -17.90 -8.64
CA TYR A 147 11.86 -18.41 -9.84
C TYR A 147 11.32 -19.85 -9.70
N ASP A 148 11.95 -20.70 -8.88
CA ASP A 148 11.45 -22.05 -8.61
C ASP A 148 10.16 -22.06 -7.75
N VAL A 149 9.91 -21.01 -6.96
CA VAL A 149 8.61 -20.76 -6.31
C VAL A 149 7.59 -20.26 -7.33
N LEU A 150 8.02 -19.45 -8.30
CA LEU A 150 7.13 -18.79 -9.27
C LEU A 150 6.68 -19.71 -10.43
N LYS A 151 7.49 -20.69 -10.83
CA LYS A 151 7.17 -21.61 -11.95
C LYS A 151 5.77 -22.25 -11.83
N PRO A 152 5.37 -22.83 -10.67
CA PRO A 152 4.03 -23.38 -10.50
C PRO A 152 2.91 -22.34 -10.60
N TYR A 153 3.19 -21.07 -10.28
CA TYR A 153 2.17 -20.01 -10.28
C TYR A 153 1.65 -19.71 -11.69
N VAL A 154 2.38 -20.05 -12.75
CA VAL A 154 1.94 -19.86 -14.14
C VAL A 154 0.61 -20.58 -14.42
N ALA A 155 0.42 -21.80 -13.91
CA ALA A 155 -0.87 -22.50 -14.04
C ALA A 155 -1.99 -21.82 -13.27
N VAL A 156 -1.69 -21.29 -12.08
CA VAL A 156 -2.67 -20.57 -11.25
C VAL A 156 -3.10 -19.25 -11.92
N PHE A 157 -2.16 -18.55 -12.56
CA PHE A 157 -2.45 -17.35 -13.34
C PHE A 157 -3.35 -17.68 -14.54
N ALA A 158 -3.07 -18.77 -15.25
CA ALA A 158 -3.91 -19.22 -16.36
C ALA A 158 -5.34 -19.55 -15.91
N ASP A 159 -5.50 -20.36 -14.85
CA ASP A 159 -6.80 -20.74 -14.28
C ASP A 159 -7.63 -19.50 -13.84
N SER A 160 -6.99 -18.59 -13.12
CA SER A 160 -7.65 -17.37 -12.64
C SER A 160 -8.01 -16.42 -13.78
N THR A 161 -7.15 -16.33 -14.80
CA THR A 161 -7.41 -15.53 -16.01
C THR A 161 -8.54 -16.14 -16.83
N GLN A 162 -8.58 -17.47 -17.02
CA GLN A 162 -9.65 -18.15 -17.74
C GLN A 162 -11.01 -17.86 -17.09
N THR A 163 -11.10 -17.99 -15.76
CA THR A 163 -12.33 -17.66 -15.01
C THR A 163 -12.80 -16.21 -15.24
N MET A 164 -11.88 -15.27 -15.44
CA MET A 164 -12.20 -13.88 -15.78
C MET A 164 -12.65 -13.76 -17.24
N LEU A 165 -11.95 -14.40 -18.17
CA LEU A 165 -12.25 -14.37 -19.60
C LEU A 165 -13.61 -15.00 -19.92
N ASP A 166 -14.00 -16.08 -19.23
CA ASP A 166 -15.34 -16.68 -19.38
C ASP A 166 -16.45 -15.67 -19.08
N LYS A 167 -16.26 -14.82 -18.06
CA LYS A 167 -17.20 -13.73 -17.73
C LYS A 167 -17.16 -12.63 -18.78
N TRP A 168 -15.99 -12.31 -19.31
CA TRP A 168 -15.84 -11.29 -20.34
C TRP A 168 -16.43 -11.73 -21.67
N GLU A 169 -16.40 -13.02 -22.00
CA GLU A 169 -17.04 -13.54 -23.20
C GLU A 169 -18.55 -13.29 -23.17
N GLU A 170 -19.21 -13.53 -22.04
CA GLU A 170 -20.64 -13.23 -21.89
C GLU A 170 -20.92 -11.72 -21.95
N LYS A 171 -20.10 -10.88 -21.28
CA LYS A 171 -20.24 -9.41 -21.36
C LYS A 171 -20.02 -8.88 -22.77
N ALA A 172 -19.08 -9.46 -23.53
CA ALA A 172 -18.78 -9.05 -24.90
C ALA A 172 -19.95 -9.31 -25.86
N ARG A 173 -20.79 -10.31 -25.58
CA ARG A 173 -22.01 -10.59 -26.37
C ARG A 173 -23.08 -9.51 -26.25
N GLU A 174 -23.01 -8.66 -25.22
CA GLU A 174 -23.96 -7.55 -25.03
C GLU A 174 -23.68 -6.33 -25.92
N ASP A 175 -22.56 -6.33 -26.67
CA ASP A 175 -22.11 -5.24 -27.56
C ASP A 175 -22.05 -3.86 -26.87
N LYS A 176 -21.57 -3.85 -25.62
CA LYS A 176 -21.40 -2.65 -24.80
C LYS A 176 -20.02 -2.61 -24.18
N SER A 177 -19.45 -1.41 -24.07
CA SER A 177 -18.26 -1.18 -23.26
C SER A 177 -18.57 -1.40 -21.78
N PHE A 178 -17.64 -2.02 -21.05
CA PHE A 178 -17.71 -2.19 -19.61
C PHE A 178 -16.34 -1.89 -18.98
N ASP A 179 -16.34 -1.53 -17.69
CA ASP A 179 -15.11 -1.34 -16.92
C ASP A 179 -14.48 -2.70 -16.57
N ILE A 180 -13.20 -2.85 -16.87
CA ILE A 180 -12.41 -4.05 -16.60
C ILE A 180 -11.69 -4.01 -15.24
N PHE A 181 -11.57 -2.83 -14.61
CA PHE A 181 -10.69 -2.64 -13.46
C PHE A 181 -11.08 -3.53 -12.27
N SER A 182 -12.38 -3.61 -11.97
CA SER A 182 -12.87 -4.47 -10.90
C SER A 182 -12.68 -5.96 -11.21
N ASP A 183 -12.94 -6.39 -12.45
CA ASP A 183 -12.81 -7.80 -12.83
C ASP A 183 -11.35 -8.27 -12.75
N VAL A 184 -10.42 -7.45 -13.28
CA VAL A 184 -8.97 -7.69 -13.18
C VAL A 184 -8.53 -7.68 -11.72
N GLY A 185 -9.07 -6.78 -10.91
CA GLY A 185 -8.77 -6.70 -9.47
C GLY A 185 -9.13 -7.95 -8.70
N HIS A 186 -10.32 -8.49 -8.96
CA HIS A 186 -10.73 -9.78 -8.40
C HIS A 186 -9.82 -10.92 -8.90
N MET A 187 -9.48 -10.95 -10.19
CA MET A 187 -8.57 -11.96 -10.76
C MET A 187 -7.16 -11.90 -10.13
N ALA A 188 -6.60 -10.70 -9.94
CA ALA A 188 -5.30 -10.50 -9.31
C ALA A 188 -5.32 -10.94 -7.84
N LEU A 189 -6.38 -10.60 -7.09
CA LEU A 189 -6.54 -10.99 -5.69
C LEU A 189 -6.61 -12.51 -5.53
N ILE A 190 -7.44 -13.20 -6.34
CA ILE A 190 -7.54 -14.67 -6.22
C ILE A 190 -6.23 -15.35 -6.60
N SER A 191 -5.55 -14.87 -7.65
CA SER A 191 -4.25 -15.37 -8.07
C SER A 191 -3.23 -15.24 -6.95
N LEU A 192 -3.16 -14.07 -6.33
CA LEU A 192 -2.28 -13.81 -5.18
C LEU A 192 -2.59 -14.76 -4.03
N MET A 193 -3.86 -14.88 -3.63
CA MET A 193 -4.26 -15.75 -2.51
C MET A 193 -3.91 -17.22 -2.74
N LYS A 194 -4.16 -17.73 -3.96
CA LYS A 194 -3.82 -19.11 -4.35
C LYS A 194 -2.31 -19.34 -4.36
N CYS A 195 -1.53 -18.41 -4.91
CA CYS A 195 -0.08 -18.53 -5.04
C CYS A 195 0.66 -18.36 -3.71
N THR A 196 0.42 -17.27 -2.99
CA THR A 196 1.29 -16.82 -1.90
C THR A 196 0.72 -17.06 -0.51
N PHE A 197 -0.60 -17.24 -0.38
CA PHE A 197 -1.30 -17.41 0.89
C PHE A 197 -1.90 -18.81 1.10
N GLY A 198 -1.69 -19.73 0.15
CA GLY A 198 -2.11 -21.13 0.28
C GLY A 198 -3.63 -21.33 0.27
N LYS A 199 -4.39 -20.41 -0.35
CA LYS A 199 -5.83 -20.63 -0.61
C LYS A 199 -5.98 -21.81 -1.58
N GLY A 200 -6.90 -22.72 -1.28
CA GLY A 200 -7.22 -23.85 -2.15
C GLY A 200 -7.99 -23.42 -3.41
N ASP A 201 -8.52 -24.40 -4.15
CA ASP A 201 -9.20 -24.19 -5.44
C ASP A 201 -10.56 -23.50 -5.34
N SER A 202 -11.01 -23.13 -4.13
CA SER A 202 -12.21 -22.34 -3.97
C SER A 202 -12.02 -20.95 -4.60
N GLY A 203 -12.99 -20.55 -5.43
CA GLY A 203 -13.02 -19.21 -6.01
C GLY A 203 -13.19 -18.10 -4.96
N LEU A 204 -13.36 -16.87 -5.44
CA LEU A 204 -13.63 -15.73 -4.56
C LEU A 204 -15.00 -15.88 -3.88
N GLY A 205 -15.00 -15.71 -2.56
CA GLY A 205 -16.23 -15.60 -1.79
C GLY A 205 -16.64 -14.14 -1.58
N HIS A 206 -17.83 -13.92 -1.02
CA HIS A 206 -18.31 -12.58 -0.66
C HIS A 206 -17.29 -11.80 0.20
N ARG A 207 -16.60 -12.49 1.12
CA ARG A 207 -15.58 -11.87 1.99
C ARG A 207 -14.38 -11.32 1.23
N ASP A 208 -13.99 -11.98 0.15
CA ASP A 208 -12.86 -11.54 -0.68
C ASP A 208 -13.24 -10.27 -1.46
N SER A 209 -14.47 -10.18 -1.97
CA SER A 209 -15.01 -8.94 -2.56
C SER A 209 -15.17 -7.80 -1.56
N SER A 210 -15.53 -8.10 -0.30
CA SER A 210 -15.56 -7.09 0.77
C SER A 210 -14.17 -6.56 1.08
N TYR A 211 -13.15 -7.43 1.09
CA TYR A 211 -11.75 -7.02 1.22
C TYR A 211 -11.32 -6.12 0.06
N TYR A 212 -11.59 -6.52 -1.18
CA TYR A 212 -11.28 -5.73 -2.38
C TYR A 212 -11.90 -4.31 -2.30
N SER A 213 -13.17 -4.23 -1.90
CA SER A 213 -13.85 -2.93 -1.71
C SER A 213 -13.23 -2.11 -0.58
N ALA A 214 -12.79 -2.74 0.51
CA ALA A 214 -12.10 -2.07 1.60
C ALA A 214 -10.74 -1.52 1.18
N VAL A 215 -9.98 -2.24 0.34
CA VAL A 215 -8.71 -1.74 -0.22
C VAL A 215 -8.95 -0.50 -1.08
N SER A 216 -9.98 -0.48 -1.93
CA SER A 216 -10.35 0.72 -2.70
C SER A 216 -10.67 1.92 -1.80
N ASP A 217 -11.38 1.71 -0.69
CA ASP A 217 -11.64 2.76 0.29
C ASP A 217 -10.34 3.23 0.98
N LEU A 218 -9.45 2.30 1.34
CA LEU A 218 -8.20 2.59 2.03
C LEU A 218 -7.23 3.39 1.16
N THR A 219 -7.03 3.00 -0.10
CA THR A 219 -6.16 3.71 -1.04
C THR A 219 -6.69 5.10 -1.34
N LEU A 220 -8.00 5.24 -1.62
CA LEU A 220 -8.65 6.52 -1.85
C LEU A 220 -8.48 7.48 -0.67
N LEU A 221 -8.87 7.02 0.53
CA LEU A 221 -8.80 7.85 1.73
C LEU A 221 -7.36 8.18 2.10
N MET A 222 -6.43 7.22 1.94
CA MET A 222 -5.03 7.49 2.22
C MET A 222 -4.43 8.52 1.25
N GLN A 223 -4.72 8.42 -0.04
CA GLN A 223 -4.27 9.41 -1.03
C GLN A 223 -4.84 10.81 -0.70
N GLN A 224 -6.14 10.89 -0.40
CA GLN A 224 -6.79 12.13 0.02
C GLN A 224 -6.16 12.70 1.30
N ARG A 225 -5.77 11.84 2.26
CA ARG A 225 -5.08 12.23 3.49
C ARG A 225 -3.70 12.82 3.20
N ILE A 226 -2.93 12.22 2.29
CA ILE A 226 -1.62 12.74 1.88
C ILE A 226 -1.77 14.18 1.36
N GLU A 227 -2.74 14.40 0.47
CA GLU A 227 -2.96 15.69 -0.18
C GLU A 227 -3.67 16.73 0.71
N SER A 228 -4.29 16.31 1.81
CA SER A 228 -5.10 17.15 2.69
C SER A 228 -4.41 17.43 4.03
N PHE A 229 -3.67 18.53 4.13
CA PHE A 229 -2.86 18.84 5.32
C PHE A 229 -3.65 18.91 6.64
N GLN A 230 -4.95 19.23 6.59
CA GLN A 230 -5.83 19.21 7.76
C GLN A 230 -6.01 17.80 8.38
N TYR A 231 -5.68 16.73 7.63
CA TYR A 231 -5.78 15.34 8.05
C TYR A 231 -4.43 14.73 8.49
N HIS A 232 -3.34 15.49 8.47
CA HIS A 232 -2.01 14.97 8.84
C HIS A 232 -1.83 14.74 10.34
N ASN A 233 -2.56 15.48 11.18
CA ASN A 233 -2.51 15.25 12.63
C ASN A 233 -3.39 14.05 13.01
N ASP A 234 -2.78 12.97 13.49
CA ASP A 234 -3.48 11.74 13.91
C ASP A 234 -4.63 11.99 14.89
N PHE A 235 -4.38 12.75 15.96
CA PHE A 235 -5.39 13.01 16.99
C PHE A 235 -6.64 13.65 16.38
N ILE A 236 -6.48 14.67 15.53
CA ILE A 236 -7.59 15.32 14.84
C ILE A 236 -8.22 14.37 13.82
N TYR A 237 -7.40 13.66 13.04
CA TYR A 237 -7.84 12.82 11.94
C TYR A 237 -8.83 11.74 12.38
N TRP A 238 -8.55 11.05 13.49
CA TRP A 238 -9.41 9.97 14.00
C TRP A 238 -10.78 10.48 14.51
N LEU A 239 -10.92 11.78 14.77
CA LEU A 239 -12.17 12.43 15.13
C LEU A 239 -13.00 12.87 13.91
N THR A 240 -12.47 12.77 12.70
CA THR A 240 -13.17 13.15 11.47
C THR A 240 -14.01 11.99 10.91
N PRO A 241 -15.09 12.26 10.13
CA PRO A 241 -15.78 11.22 9.38
C PRO A 241 -14.86 10.43 8.44
N HIS A 242 -13.88 11.12 7.84
CA HIS A 242 -12.88 10.56 6.94
C HIS A 242 -12.01 9.52 7.67
N GLY A 243 -11.41 9.89 8.81
CA GLY A 243 -10.61 8.97 9.63
C GLY A 243 -11.42 7.81 10.20
N ARG A 244 -12.69 8.02 10.59
CA ARG A 244 -13.58 6.93 11.01
C ARG A 244 -13.95 5.97 9.88
N ARG A 245 -14.10 6.45 8.64
CA ARG A 245 -14.28 5.56 7.47
C ARG A 245 -13.02 4.75 7.22
N PHE A 246 -11.84 5.37 7.30
CA PHE A 246 -10.56 4.69 7.16
C PHE A 246 -10.40 3.56 8.19
N LEU A 247 -10.65 3.82 9.49
CA LEU A 247 -10.55 2.78 10.53
C LEU A 247 -11.54 1.62 10.34
N ARG A 248 -12.75 1.89 9.82
CA ARG A 248 -13.71 0.82 9.48
C ARG A 248 -13.20 -0.06 8.33
N ALA A 249 -12.63 0.56 7.29
CA ALA A 249 -12.02 -0.17 6.19
C ALA A 249 -10.78 -0.95 6.66
N CYS A 250 -9.97 -0.41 7.57
CA CYS A 250 -8.86 -1.14 8.21
C CYS A 250 -9.37 -2.39 8.92
N GLN A 251 -10.47 -2.28 9.70
CA GLN A 251 -11.04 -3.44 10.38
C GLN A 251 -11.47 -4.53 9.39
N THR A 252 -12.12 -4.17 8.28
CA THR A 252 -12.48 -5.14 7.22
C THR A 252 -11.25 -5.79 6.60
N ALA A 253 -10.18 -5.03 6.37
CA ALA A 253 -8.91 -5.56 5.87
C ALA A 253 -8.28 -6.54 6.87
N HIS A 254 -8.25 -6.19 8.16
CA HIS A 254 -7.69 -7.03 9.23
C HIS A 254 -8.52 -8.30 9.45
N ASP A 255 -9.85 -8.22 9.40
CA ASP A 255 -10.72 -9.39 9.55
C ASP A 255 -10.43 -10.43 8.45
N HIS A 256 -10.15 -9.96 7.24
CA HIS A 256 -9.79 -10.81 6.10
C HIS A 256 -8.40 -11.45 6.30
N THR A 257 -7.38 -10.67 6.61
CA THR A 257 -6.02 -11.22 6.78
C THR A 257 -5.89 -12.12 7.99
N ASP A 258 -6.56 -11.79 9.10
CA ASP A 258 -6.66 -12.67 10.26
C ASP A 258 -7.33 -14.01 9.92
N GLN A 259 -8.35 -13.99 9.05
CA GLN A 259 -9.00 -15.21 8.57
C GLN A 259 -8.03 -16.05 7.72
N VAL A 260 -7.35 -15.45 6.75
CA VAL A 260 -6.35 -16.13 5.90
C VAL A 260 -5.26 -16.78 6.77
N ILE A 261 -4.74 -16.06 7.76
CA ILE A 261 -3.73 -16.59 8.70
C ILE A 261 -4.30 -17.78 9.49
N ARG A 262 -5.53 -17.67 10.02
CA ARG A 262 -6.16 -18.75 10.79
C ARG A 262 -6.42 -19.99 9.93
N GLU A 263 -6.93 -19.81 8.72
CA GLU A 263 -7.21 -20.91 7.78
C GLU A 263 -5.92 -21.64 7.41
N ARG A 264 -4.84 -20.92 7.08
CA ARG A 264 -3.56 -21.57 6.80
C ARG A 264 -2.99 -22.27 8.02
N LYS A 265 -2.99 -21.64 9.20
CA LYS A 265 -2.57 -22.28 10.46
C LYS A 265 -3.38 -23.54 10.77
N ALA A 266 -4.66 -23.59 10.42
CA ALA A 266 -5.51 -24.77 10.60
C ALA A 266 -5.20 -25.86 9.56
N ALA A 267 -5.00 -25.50 8.29
CA ALA A 267 -4.60 -26.44 7.24
C ALA A 267 -3.26 -27.14 7.55
N LEU A 268 -2.31 -26.41 8.14
CA LEU A 268 -1.01 -26.95 8.56
C LEU A 268 -1.07 -27.95 9.73
N LYS A 269 -2.24 -28.14 10.36
CA LYS A 269 -2.43 -29.20 11.38
C LYS A 269 -2.76 -30.56 10.76
N ASP A 270 -3.15 -30.59 9.49
CA ASP A 270 -3.33 -31.83 8.75
C ASP A 270 -1.96 -32.43 8.40
N GLU A 271 -1.72 -33.69 8.78
CA GLU A 271 -0.43 -34.35 8.62
C GLU A 271 -0.02 -34.44 7.14
N LYS A 272 -0.98 -34.65 6.22
CA LYS A 272 -0.68 -34.77 4.79
C LYS A 272 -0.25 -33.43 4.20
N GLU A 273 -0.92 -32.34 4.56
CA GLU A 273 -0.54 -31.01 4.11
C GLU A 273 0.82 -30.59 4.69
N GLN A 274 1.09 -30.96 5.95
CA GLN A 274 2.38 -30.71 6.58
C GLN A 274 3.53 -31.47 5.91
N GLU A 275 3.35 -32.77 5.61
CA GLU A 275 4.32 -33.59 4.87
C GLU A 275 4.57 -33.04 3.46
N LYS A 276 3.50 -32.64 2.76
CA LYS A 276 3.60 -32.03 1.42
C LYS A 276 4.49 -30.80 1.44
N ILE A 277 4.30 -29.91 2.42
CA ILE A 277 5.08 -28.68 2.55
C ILE A 277 6.52 -28.97 2.95
N GLN A 278 6.76 -29.90 3.88
CA GLN A 278 8.12 -30.30 4.27
C GLN A 278 8.90 -30.94 3.12
N SER A 279 8.21 -31.63 2.20
CA SER A 279 8.82 -32.20 1.01
C SER A 279 9.19 -31.15 -0.05
N ARG A 280 8.62 -29.94 0.03
CA ARG A 280 8.93 -28.85 -0.90
C ARG A 280 10.24 -28.19 -0.51
N ARG A 281 11.15 -28.12 -1.48
CA ARG A 281 12.44 -27.40 -1.33
C ARG A 281 12.25 -25.89 -1.15
N HIS A 282 11.17 -25.34 -1.71
CA HIS A 282 10.86 -23.91 -1.64
C HIS A 282 9.44 -23.71 -1.12
N LEU A 283 9.30 -22.77 -0.19
CA LEU A 283 8.05 -22.45 0.48
C LEU A 283 7.39 -21.22 -0.15
N ASP A 284 6.06 -21.20 -0.14
CA ASP A 284 5.28 -20.03 -0.50
C ASP A 284 5.37 -18.97 0.62
N PHE A 285 5.06 -17.71 0.29
CA PHE A 285 5.24 -16.55 1.18
C PHE A 285 4.67 -16.74 2.60
N LEU A 286 3.41 -17.14 2.74
CA LEU A 286 2.78 -17.29 4.05
C LEU A 286 3.39 -18.45 4.85
N ASP A 287 3.82 -19.52 4.18
CA ASP A 287 4.48 -20.65 4.84
C ASP A 287 5.87 -20.26 5.36
N ILE A 288 6.60 -19.42 4.62
CA ILE A 288 7.84 -18.81 5.10
C ILE A 288 7.56 -18.04 6.38
N LEU A 289 6.56 -17.16 6.38
CA LEU A 289 6.21 -16.35 7.55
C LEU A 289 5.78 -17.18 8.77
N LEU A 290 5.00 -18.25 8.57
CA LEU A 290 4.53 -19.13 9.64
C LEU A 290 5.64 -20.06 10.18
N GLY A 291 6.57 -20.47 9.31
CA GLY A 291 7.75 -21.26 9.65
C GLY A 291 8.96 -20.43 10.11
N ALA A 292 8.92 -19.10 9.92
CA ALA A 292 10.04 -18.21 10.13
C ALA A 292 10.55 -18.26 11.57
N ARG A 293 11.88 -18.35 11.67
CA ARG A 293 12.65 -18.05 12.87
C ARG A 293 13.74 -17.07 12.47
N ASP A 294 13.99 -16.08 13.33
CA ASP A 294 15.08 -15.14 13.12
C ASP A 294 16.46 -15.77 13.34
N GLU A 295 17.51 -14.96 13.20
CA GLU A 295 18.90 -15.39 13.39
C GLU A 295 19.19 -15.90 14.82
N ASN A 296 18.30 -15.61 15.79
CA ASN A 296 18.34 -16.10 17.16
C ASN A 296 17.35 -17.27 17.42
N GLY A 297 16.66 -17.77 16.39
CA GLY A 297 15.65 -18.82 16.52
C GLY A 297 14.25 -18.35 16.97
N ILE A 298 14.03 -17.04 17.10
CA ILE A 298 12.81 -16.40 17.59
C ILE A 298 11.82 -16.24 16.44
N LYS A 299 10.57 -16.65 16.67
CA LYS A 299 9.49 -16.48 15.69
C LYS A 299 9.14 -14.99 15.53
N LEU A 300 8.65 -14.62 14.35
CA LEU A 300 7.99 -13.32 14.17
C LEU A 300 6.87 -13.16 15.21
N SER A 301 6.74 -11.95 15.75
CA SER A 301 5.60 -11.64 16.61
C SER A 301 4.30 -11.72 15.80
N ASP A 302 3.17 -12.03 16.44
CA ASP A 302 1.87 -12.07 15.73
C ASP A 302 1.55 -10.71 15.07
N ALA A 303 1.99 -9.60 15.67
CA ALA A 303 1.85 -8.27 15.09
C ALA A 303 2.71 -8.07 13.83
N ASP A 304 3.96 -8.55 13.83
CA ASP A 304 4.84 -8.49 12.65
C ASP A 304 4.33 -9.41 11.54
N LEU A 305 3.88 -10.63 11.89
CA LEU A 305 3.26 -11.57 10.95
C LEU A 305 2.05 -10.94 10.25
N ARG A 306 1.12 -10.40 11.03
CA ARG A 306 -0.10 -9.76 10.48
C ARG A 306 0.26 -8.56 9.61
N ALA A 307 1.21 -7.72 10.03
CA ALA A 307 1.65 -6.57 9.24
C ALA A 307 2.27 -6.97 7.90
N GLU A 308 3.07 -8.04 7.85
CA GLU A 308 3.59 -8.55 6.57
C GLU A 308 2.47 -9.14 5.69
N VAL A 309 1.52 -9.86 6.27
CA VAL A 309 0.35 -10.36 5.52
C VAL A 309 -0.50 -9.21 4.98
N ASP A 310 -0.81 -8.20 5.80
CA ASP A 310 -1.55 -7.00 5.38
C ASP A 310 -0.81 -6.26 4.25
N THR A 311 0.53 -6.13 4.38
CA THR A 311 1.39 -5.46 3.38
C THR A 311 1.36 -6.20 2.05
N PHE A 312 1.68 -7.50 2.02
CA PHE A 312 1.77 -8.26 0.78
C PHE A 312 0.41 -8.54 0.15
N MET A 313 -0.65 -8.67 0.96
CA MET A 313 -2.00 -8.79 0.43
C MET A 313 -2.38 -7.52 -0.34
N PHE A 314 -2.05 -6.33 0.17
CA PHE A 314 -2.25 -5.07 -0.56
C PHE A 314 -1.34 -4.95 -1.79
N GLU A 315 -0.02 -5.02 -1.59
CA GLU A 315 0.98 -4.76 -2.64
C GLU A 315 0.87 -5.71 -3.83
N GLY A 316 0.50 -6.97 -3.60
CA GLY A 316 0.52 -8.03 -4.60
C GLY A 316 -0.63 -8.01 -5.62
N HIS A 317 -1.75 -7.33 -5.33
CA HIS A 317 -2.90 -7.30 -6.23
C HIS A 317 -3.27 -5.89 -6.72
N ASP A 318 -3.20 -4.85 -5.87
CA ASP A 318 -3.63 -3.50 -6.25
C ASP A 318 -2.76 -2.93 -7.38
N THR A 319 -1.44 -3.13 -7.28
CA THR A 319 -0.46 -2.66 -8.27
C THR A 319 -0.56 -3.38 -9.61
N THR A 320 -0.70 -4.70 -9.59
CA THR A 320 -0.81 -5.55 -10.79
C THR A 320 -2.13 -5.33 -11.51
N THR A 321 -3.21 -5.06 -10.77
CA THR A 321 -4.50 -4.64 -11.34
C THR A 321 -4.34 -3.40 -12.20
N SER A 322 -3.72 -2.35 -11.65
CA SER A 322 -3.43 -1.12 -12.38
C SER A 322 -2.58 -1.38 -13.63
N GLY A 323 -1.49 -2.13 -13.49
CA GLY A 323 -0.59 -2.46 -14.61
C GLY A 323 -1.30 -3.18 -15.76
N ILE A 324 -2.09 -4.22 -15.45
CA ILE A 324 -2.84 -4.99 -16.47
C ILE A 324 -3.90 -4.12 -17.15
N CYS A 325 -4.66 -3.33 -16.38
CA CYS A 325 -5.72 -2.50 -16.95
C CYS A 325 -5.17 -1.41 -17.87
N TRP A 326 -4.12 -0.71 -17.45
CA TRP A 326 -3.47 0.30 -18.28
C TRP A 326 -2.77 -0.32 -19.50
N PHE A 327 -2.19 -1.51 -19.36
CA PHE A 327 -1.65 -2.25 -20.50
C PHE A 327 -2.73 -2.58 -21.53
N LEU A 328 -3.87 -3.14 -21.11
CA LEU A 328 -4.98 -3.46 -22.01
C LEU A 328 -5.59 -2.21 -22.65
N TYR A 329 -5.67 -1.10 -21.91
CA TYR A 329 -6.05 0.20 -22.46
C TYR A 329 -5.07 0.69 -23.55
N CYS A 330 -3.76 0.59 -23.31
CA CYS A 330 -2.75 0.90 -24.32
C CYS A 330 -2.86 -0.01 -25.55
N MET A 331 -3.15 -1.31 -25.37
CA MET A 331 -3.38 -2.22 -26.50
C MET A 331 -4.61 -1.81 -27.32
N ALA A 332 -5.67 -1.32 -26.68
CA ALA A 332 -6.84 -0.78 -27.38
C ALA A 332 -6.53 0.54 -28.12
N LEU A 333 -5.68 1.41 -27.55
CA LEU A 333 -5.25 2.67 -28.18
C LEU A 333 -4.32 2.45 -29.37
N TYR A 334 -3.50 1.39 -29.35
CA TYR A 334 -2.49 1.10 -30.38
C TYR A 334 -2.69 -0.30 -30.99
N PRO A 335 -3.70 -0.48 -31.87
CA PRO A 335 -4.03 -1.80 -32.44
C PRO A 335 -2.86 -2.50 -33.15
N GLU A 336 -1.97 -1.75 -33.80
CA GLU A 336 -0.76 -2.32 -34.42
C GLU A 336 0.09 -3.11 -33.40
N HIS A 337 0.34 -2.52 -32.23
CA HIS A 337 1.11 -3.17 -31.17
C HIS A 337 0.33 -4.32 -30.54
N GLN A 338 -0.99 -4.19 -30.40
CA GLN A 338 -1.84 -5.30 -29.97
C GLN A 338 -1.77 -6.49 -30.94
N HIS A 339 -1.80 -6.26 -32.25
CA HIS A 339 -1.66 -7.31 -33.26
C HIS A 339 -0.31 -8.00 -33.17
N ARG A 340 0.79 -7.24 -33.06
CA ARG A 340 2.13 -7.79 -32.89
C ARG A 340 2.27 -8.64 -31.62
N CYS A 341 1.77 -8.15 -30.48
CA CYS A 341 1.76 -8.93 -29.25
C CYS A 341 0.91 -10.20 -29.37
N ARG A 342 -0.25 -10.12 -30.05
CA ARG A 342 -1.12 -11.29 -30.29
C ARG A 342 -0.41 -12.34 -31.14
N GLU A 343 0.24 -11.94 -32.23
CA GLU A 343 1.00 -12.85 -33.10
C GLU A 343 2.12 -13.56 -32.33
N GLU A 344 2.92 -12.81 -31.56
CA GLU A 344 3.99 -13.36 -30.74
C GLU A 344 3.49 -14.41 -29.74
N VAL A 345 2.45 -14.09 -28.96
CA VAL A 345 1.94 -15.04 -27.96
C VAL A 345 1.24 -16.24 -28.59
N CYS A 346 0.59 -16.08 -29.75
CA CYS A 346 0.02 -17.20 -30.50
C CYS A 346 1.10 -18.15 -31.02
N GLU A 347 2.22 -17.62 -31.53
CA GLU A 347 3.34 -18.44 -32.01
C GLU A 347 4.01 -19.20 -30.86
N ILE A 348 4.25 -18.52 -29.72
CA ILE A 348 4.84 -19.15 -28.53
C ILE A 348 3.93 -20.25 -27.98
N LEU A 349 2.62 -19.99 -27.90
CA LEU A 349 1.66 -20.95 -27.33
C LEU A 349 1.45 -22.16 -28.25
N GLY A 350 1.37 -21.92 -29.58
CA GLY A 350 1.09 -22.95 -30.57
C GLY A 350 -0.28 -23.59 -30.35
N ASN A 351 -0.32 -24.93 -30.29
CA ASN A 351 -1.56 -25.69 -30.07
C ASN A 351 -1.83 -26.02 -28.59
N ARG A 352 -1.15 -25.36 -27.65
CA ARG A 352 -1.30 -25.61 -26.21
C ARG A 352 -2.34 -24.66 -25.61
N ASP A 353 -3.01 -25.10 -24.56
CA ASP A 353 -3.91 -24.23 -23.79
C ASP A 353 -3.17 -23.44 -22.69
N SER A 354 -1.92 -23.81 -22.38
CA SER A 354 -1.09 -23.10 -21.40
C SER A 354 0.41 -23.16 -21.74
N LEU A 355 1.20 -22.28 -21.13
CA LEU A 355 2.67 -22.22 -21.30
C LEU A 355 3.43 -23.32 -20.55
N GLN A 356 2.77 -24.09 -19.69
CA GLN A 356 3.39 -25.19 -18.94
C GLN A 356 3.49 -26.48 -19.74
#